data_AF-A0A8S1M6N0-F1
#
_entry.id   AF-A0A8S1M6N0-F1
#
_cell.length_a   1.000
_cell.length_b   1.000
_cell.length_c   1.000
_cell.angle_alpha   90.00
_cell.angle_beta   90.00
_cell.angle_gamma   90.00
#
_symmetry.space_group_name_H-M   'P 1'
#
loop_
_entity.id
_entity.type
_entity.pdbx_description
1 polymer ?
#
loop_
_entity_poly.entity_id
_entity_poly.type
_entity_poly.pdbx_seq_one_letter_code
_entity_poly.pdbx_strand_id
1 'polypeptide(L)'
;MDIALCQNPNHDSQRLKYICVDPNCSIPKKIGCADCFLDDHITHIRKTTIQFKEQICQSIETISQVEFTKVNSSPQKDLDSQIDYELENCIDSIKSRFLSIKGDLKSQIDSDMLKVQDNCTQFQQNMNNELNPFKFTIQNELPTLNHNELNQLVKFYQEAPKIHKHYSKATELLQDEKQKVKQKKQKYLNKMRSIMQLLLKEFNDLMTTKNVQFDDCSEYETPQKQIMSPNKMINLVETARSTRRFPISQSQKKYFLSAVSKKLD
;
A
#
# COMPACT_ATOMS: atom_id res chain seq x y z
N MET A 1 -25.87 -38.40 77.27
CA MET A 1 -25.68 -39.75 76.71
C MET A 1 -24.65 -39.62 75.61
N ASP A 2 -23.54 -40.34 75.73
CA ASP A 2 -22.37 -40.24 74.85
C ASP A 2 -22.71 -40.61 73.40
N ILE A 3 -22.72 -39.61 72.50
CA ILE A 3 -23.07 -39.77 71.07
C ILE A 3 -21.89 -40.34 70.26
N ALA A 4 -20.76 -40.63 70.90
CA ALA A 4 -19.49 -40.88 70.24
C ALA A 4 -18.99 -42.33 70.29
N LEU A 5 -19.77 -43.31 70.75
CA LEU A 5 -19.27 -44.69 70.95
C LEU A 5 -19.84 -45.67 69.93
N CYS A 6 -18.95 -46.48 69.32
CA CYS A 6 -19.41 -47.64 68.56
C CYS A 6 -19.87 -48.70 69.57
N GLN A 7 -21.13 -49.15 69.48
CA GLN A 7 -21.71 -50.05 70.50
C GLN A 7 -21.18 -51.50 70.43
N ASN A 8 -20.25 -51.82 69.53
CA ASN A 8 -19.60 -53.11 69.49
C ASN A 8 -18.30 -53.03 70.31
N PRO A 9 -18.16 -53.73 71.45
CA PRO A 9 -17.09 -53.50 72.42
C PRO A 9 -15.67 -53.71 71.87
N ASN A 10 -15.54 -54.40 70.73
CA ASN A 10 -14.26 -54.65 70.07
C ASN A 10 -13.90 -53.61 69.00
N HIS A 11 -14.79 -52.67 68.64
CA HIS A 11 -14.62 -51.78 67.47
C HIS A 11 -14.39 -50.32 67.84
N ASP A 12 -14.39 -49.97 69.12
CA ASP A 12 -14.28 -48.58 69.58
C ASP A 12 -12.86 -48.00 69.46
N SER A 13 -11.87 -48.83 69.11
CA SER A 13 -10.48 -48.45 68.82
C SER A 13 -10.28 -47.85 67.41
N GLN A 14 -11.29 -47.86 66.54
CA GLN A 14 -11.17 -47.29 65.19
C GLN A 14 -11.24 -45.75 65.22
N ARG A 15 -10.21 -45.09 64.68
CA ARG A 15 -10.03 -43.63 64.70
C ARG A 15 -11.05 -42.86 63.84
N LEU A 16 -11.58 -43.48 62.80
CA LEU A 16 -12.55 -42.88 61.88
C LEU A 16 -13.95 -43.42 62.18
N LYS A 17 -14.91 -42.50 62.36
CA LYS A 17 -16.34 -42.81 62.56
C LYS A 17 -17.12 -42.23 61.38
N TYR A 18 -18.04 -43.02 60.84
CA TYR A 18 -18.89 -42.68 59.71
C TYR A 18 -20.28 -42.30 60.20
N ILE A 19 -20.95 -41.41 59.47
CA ILE A 19 -22.32 -40.96 59.76
C ILE A 19 -23.24 -41.22 58.57
N CYS A 20 -24.42 -41.78 58.83
CA CYS A 20 -25.45 -41.98 57.82
C CYS A 20 -26.22 -40.66 57.65
N VAL A 21 -26.10 -40.05 56.47
CA VAL A 21 -26.76 -38.78 56.14
C VAL A 21 -28.09 -38.96 55.41
N ASP A 22 -28.54 -40.21 55.18
CA ASP A 22 -29.82 -40.48 54.52
C ASP A 22 -30.99 -40.15 55.47
N PRO A 23 -31.82 -39.14 55.16
CA PRO A 23 -32.94 -38.73 56.01
C PRO A 23 -34.04 -39.80 56.11
N ASN A 24 -34.11 -40.74 55.16
CA ASN A 24 -35.10 -41.82 55.16
C ASN A 24 -34.57 -43.12 55.79
N CYS A 25 -33.35 -43.11 56.34
CA CYS A 25 -32.79 -44.25 57.02
C CYS A 25 -33.51 -44.49 58.37
N SER A 26 -34.15 -45.65 58.49
CA SER A 26 -34.83 -46.12 59.71
C SER A 26 -33.90 -46.90 60.65
N ILE A 27 -32.63 -47.09 60.29
CA ILE A 27 -31.65 -47.77 61.13
C ILE A 27 -31.32 -46.85 62.32
N PRO A 28 -31.50 -47.31 63.57
CA PRO A 28 -31.32 -46.46 64.75
C PRO A 28 -29.85 -46.03 64.94
N LYS A 29 -28.90 -46.80 64.42
CA LYS A 29 -27.46 -46.52 64.51
C LYS A 29 -27.01 -45.65 63.34
N LYS A 30 -27.04 -44.32 63.52
CA LYS A 30 -26.59 -43.37 62.49
C LYS A 30 -25.09 -43.05 62.52
N ILE A 31 -24.34 -43.50 63.54
CA ILE A 31 -22.89 -43.28 63.67
C ILE A 31 -22.21 -44.60 64.08
N GLY A 32 -21.05 -44.91 63.49
CA GLY A 32 -20.39 -46.21 63.66
C GLY A 32 -19.09 -46.33 62.88
N CYS A 33 -18.38 -47.45 63.04
CA CYS A 33 -17.20 -47.76 62.23
C CYS A 33 -17.59 -48.23 60.81
N ALA A 34 -16.62 -48.31 59.90
CA ALA A 34 -16.85 -48.75 58.52
C ALA A 34 -17.51 -50.13 58.44
N ASP A 35 -17.06 -51.08 59.27
CA ASP A 35 -17.56 -52.46 59.25
C ASP A 35 -19.04 -52.53 59.68
N CYS A 36 -19.41 -51.83 60.76
CA CYS A 36 -20.81 -51.74 61.19
C CYS A 36 -21.70 -51.00 60.17
N PHE A 37 -21.14 -50.03 59.44
CA PHE A 37 -21.85 -49.35 58.37
C PHE A 37 -22.09 -50.24 57.16
N LEU A 38 -21.08 -51.02 56.76
CA LEU A 38 -21.21 -51.96 55.67
C LEU A 38 -22.25 -53.03 56.01
N ASP A 39 -22.21 -53.61 57.21
CA ASP A 39 -23.17 -54.65 57.60
C ASP A 39 -24.61 -54.13 57.72
N ASP A 40 -24.82 -53.01 58.42
CA ASP A 40 -26.17 -52.51 58.70
C ASP A 40 -26.76 -51.69 57.52
N HIS A 41 -25.93 -50.98 56.74
CA HIS A 41 -26.38 -50.04 55.69
C HIS A 41 -26.10 -50.51 54.24
N ILE A 42 -25.68 -51.77 54.02
CA ILE A 42 -25.44 -52.37 52.68
C ILE A 42 -26.63 -52.17 51.72
N THR A 43 -27.86 -52.15 52.25
CA THR A 43 -29.09 -51.97 51.48
C THR A 43 -29.21 -50.57 50.85
N HIS A 44 -28.67 -49.54 51.50
CA HIS A 44 -28.64 -48.17 50.96
C HIS A 44 -27.65 -48.07 49.80
N ILE A 45 -26.43 -48.61 49.99
CA ILE A 45 -25.39 -48.66 48.95
C ILE A 45 -25.94 -49.34 47.70
N ARG A 46 -26.59 -50.51 47.87
CA ARG A 46 -27.20 -51.23 46.74
C ARG A 46 -28.32 -50.43 46.07
N LYS A 47 -29.19 -49.77 46.84
CA LYS A 47 -30.30 -48.98 46.29
C LYS A 47 -29.80 -47.78 45.47
N THR A 48 -28.80 -47.05 45.96
CA THR A 48 -28.21 -45.91 45.24
C THR A 48 -27.47 -46.36 43.97
N THR A 49 -26.75 -47.48 44.02
CA THR A 49 -26.08 -48.03 42.82
C THR A 49 -27.08 -48.49 41.77
N ILE A 50 -28.21 -49.10 42.17
CA ILE A 50 -29.28 -49.51 41.24
C ILE A 50 -29.89 -48.28 40.57
N GLN A 51 -30.23 -47.24 41.34
CA GLN A 51 -30.79 -45.99 40.79
C GLN A 51 -29.84 -45.31 39.81
N PHE A 52 -28.54 -45.25 40.13
CA PHE A 52 -27.54 -44.70 39.23
C PHE A 52 -27.42 -45.52 37.93
N LYS A 53 -27.45 -46.86 38.05
CA LYS A 53 -27.41 -47.76 36.89
C LYS A 53 -28.63 -47.56 35.98
N GLU A 54 -29.83 -47.43 36.55
CA GLU A 54 -31.06 -47.17 35.78
C GLU A 54 -30.98 -45.83 35.03
N GLN A 55 -30.46 -44.79 35.68
CA GLN A 55 -30.32 -43.45 35.10
C GLN A 55 -29.30 -43.43 33.93
N ILE A 56 -28.19 -44.17 34.06
CA ILE A 56 -27.21 -44.35 32.98
C ILE A 56 -27.85 -45.13 31.81
N CYS A 57 -28.57 -46.22 32.08
CA CYS A 57 -29.24 -47.00 31.04
C CYS A 57 -30.25 -46.16 30.25
N GLN A 58 -31.08 -45.36 30.91
CA GLN A 58 -32.02 -44.45 30.24
C GLN A 58 -31.31 -43.41 29.37
N SER A 59 -30.17 -42.88 29.83
CA SER A 59 -29.38 -41.92 29.05
C SER A 59 -28.78 -42.57 27.80
N ILE A 60 -28.31 -43.80 27.89
CA ILE A 60 -27.79 -44.58 26.75
C ILE A 60 -28.91 -44.88 25.75
N GLU A 61 -30.09 -45.30 26.21
CA GLU A 61 -31.24 -45.54 25.33
C GLU A 61 -31.64 -44.27 24.58
N THR A 62 -31.67 -43.12 25.25
CA THR A 62 -31.97 -41.82 24.64
C THR A 62 -30.96 -41.46 23.54
N ILE A 63 -29.66 -41.70 23.77
CA ILE A 63 -28.61 -41.46 22.77
C ILE A 63 -28.73 -42.43 21.60
N SER A 64 -29.06 -43.70 21.87
CA SER A 64 -29.19 -44.74 20.84
C SER A 64 -30.37 -44.54 19.89
N GLN A 65 -31.39 -43.77 20.31
CA GLN A 65 -32.54 -43.40 19.49
C GLN A 65 -32.31 -42.18 18.60
N VAL A 66 -31.12 -41.55 18.67
CA VAL A 66 -30.75 -40.46 17.77
C VAL A 66 -30.37 -41.06 16.41
N GLU A 67 -31.34 -41.15 15.50
CA GLU A 67 -31.07 -41.45 14.10
C GLU A 67 -30.34 -40.27 13.44
N PHE A 68 -29.10 -40.50 13.01
CA PHE A 68 -28.36 -39.54 12.19
C PHE A 68 -28.99 -39.50 10.79
N THR A 69 -29.70 -38.42 10.48
CA THR A 69 -30.16 -38.16 9.12
C THR A 69 -28.96 -37.88 8.21
N LYS A 70 -28.92 -38.58 7.08
CA LYS A 70 -27.90 -38.38 6.05
C LYS A 70 -28.07 -36.97 5.46
N VAL A 71 -27.10 -36.09 5.70
CA VAL A 71 -27.08 -34.72 5.16
C VAL A 71 -27.00 -34.80 3.62
N ASN A 72 -28.12 -34.54 2.94
CA ASN A 72 -28.23 -34.66 1.48
C ASN A 72 -27.77 -33.42 0.70
N SER A 73 -27.32 -32.36 1.36
CA SER A 73 -26.72 -31.18 0.72
C SER A 73 -25.25 -31.09 1.12
N SER A 74 -24.35 -31.40 0.18
CA SER A 74 -22.92 -31.21 0.37
C SER A 74 -22.64 -29.70 0.46
N PRO A 75 -22.20 -29.15 1.60
CA PRO A 75 -21.87 -27.71 1.74
C PRO A 75 -20.85 -27.21 0.70
N GLN A 76 -20.15 -28.15 0.08
CA GLN A 76 -19.16 -27.95 -0.97
C GLN A 76 -19.74 -27.39 -2.28
N LYS A 77 -20.96 -27.80 -2.70
CA LYS A 77 -21.57 -27.29 -3.94
C LYS A 77 -22.01 -25.83 -3.85
N ASP A 78 -22.47 -25.42 -2.66
CA ASP A 78 -22.85 -24.04 -2.40
C ASP A 78 -21.61 -23.13 -2.36
N LEU A 79 -20.50 -23.65 -1.79
CA LEU A 79 -19.22 -22.95 -1.76
C LEU A 79 -18.61 -22.77 -3.17
N ASP A 80 -18.63 -23.82 -3.99
CA ASP A 80 -18.11 -23.77 -5.37
C ASP A 80 -18.92 -22.75 -6.21
N SER A 81 -20.25 -22.76 -6.09
CA SER A 81 -21.13 -21.81 -6.78
C SER A 81 -20.88 -20.36 -6.35
N GLN A 82 -20.56 -20.14 -5.07
CA GLN A 82 -20.22 -18.82 -4.54
C GLN A 82 -18.85 -18.35 -5.02
N ILE A 83 -17.87 -19.25 -5.11
CA ILE A 83 -16.53 -18.95 -5.66
C ILE A 83 -16.65 -18.54 -7.14
N ASP A 84 -17.41 -19.29 -7.94
CA ASP A 84 -17.62 -18.99 -9.36
C ASP A 84 -18.31 -17.62 -9.55
N TYR A 85 -19.29 -17.29 -8.71
CA TYR A 85 -19.96 -16.00 -8.73
C TYR A 85 -19.01 -14.83 -8.42
N GLU A 86 -18.19 -14.97 -7.38
CA GLU A 86 -17.19 -13.94 -7.01
C GLU A 86 -16.11 -13.79 -8.08
N LEU A 87 -15.69 -14.88 -8.72
CA LEU A 87 -14.75 -14.87 -9.84
C LEU A 87 -15.30 -14.11 -11.04
N GLU A 88 -16.53 -14.39 -11.46
CA GLU A 88 -17.16 -13.67 -12.57
C GLU A 88 -17.35 -12.18 -12.25
N ASN A 89 -17.77 -11.84 -11.04
CA ASN A 89 -17.85 -10.44 -10.60
C ASN A 89 -16.48 -9.74 -10.67
N CYS A 90 -15.41 -10.43 -10.28
CA CYS A 90 -14.05 -9.90 -10.38
C CYS A 90 -13.63 -9.68 -11.83
N ILE A 91 -13.91 -10.65 -12.70
CA ILE A 91 -13.63 -10.58 -14.14
C ILE A 91 -14.38 -9.40 -14.76
N ASP A 92 -15.67 -9.23 -14.46
CA ASP A 92 -16.47 -8.14 -15.00
C ASP A 92 -16.04 -6.77 -14.48
N SER A 93 -15.62 -6.70 -13.22
CA SER A 93 -15.00 -5.49 -12.65
C SER A 93 -13.70 -5.12 -13.39
N ILE A 94 -12.87 -6.11 -13.70
CA ILE A 94 -11.62 -5.91 -14.46
C ILE A 94 -11.95 -5.45 -15.89
N LYS A 95 -12.89 -6.13 -16.59
CA LYS A 95 -13.32 -5.74 -17.95
C LYS A 95 -13.84 -4.31 -17.99
N SER A 96 -14.71 -3.95 -17.04
CA SER A 96 -15.27 -2.60 -16.92
C SER A 96 -14.17 -1.55 -16.77
N ARG A 97 -13.19 -1.81 -15.89
CA ARG A 97 -12.05 -0.91 -15.69
C ARG A 97 -11.17 -0.77 -16.93
N PHE A 98 -10.91 -1.85 -17.65
CA PHE A 98 -10.18 -1.81 -18.92
C PHE A 98 -10.93 -1.02 -19.99
N LEU A 99 -12.25 -1.17 -20.08
CA LEU A 99 -13.08 -0.42 -21.02
C LEU A 99 -13.10 1.07 -20.69
N SER A 100 -13.14 1.43 -19.41
CA SER A 100 -13.01 2.83 -18.96
C SER A 100 -11.67 3.42 -19.40
N ILE A 101 -10.56 2.74 -19.08
CA ILE A 101 -9.21 3.21 -19.45
C ILE A 101 -9.07 3.36 -20.97
N LYS A 102 -9.62 2.41 -21.73
CA LYS A 102 -9.66 2.49 -23.20
C LYS A 102 -10.44 3.73 -23.67
N GLY A 103 -11.58 4.03 -23.06
CA GLY A 103 -12.38 5.22 -23.34
C GLY A 103 -11.61 6.51 -23.04
N ASP A 104 -10.94 6.57 -21.89
CA ASP A 104 -10.15 7.72 -21.46
C ASP A 104 -8.97 7.97 -22.41
N LEU A 105 -8.21 6.93 -22.77
CA LEU A 105 -7.11 7.03 -23.73
C LEU A 105 -7.59 7.47 -25.10
N LYS A 106 -8.72 6.93 -25.57
CA LYS A 106 -9.30 7.31 -26.85
C LYS A 106 -9.71 8.79 -26.86
N SER A 107 -10.41 9.25 -25.83
CA SER A 107 -10.82 10.66 -25.74
C SER A 107 -9.63 11.61 -25.66
N GLN A 108 -8.56 11.21 -24.98
CA GLN A 108 -7.32 11.98 -24.91
C GLN A 108 -6.62 12.08 -26.27
N ILE A 109 -6.50 10.97 -27.00
CA ILE A 109 -5.95 10.96 -28.36
C ILE A 109 -6.79 11.83 -29.30
N ASP A 110 -8.11 11.68 -29.26
CA ASP A 110 -9.02 12.45 -30.11
C ASP A 110 -8.90 13.96 -29.80
N SER A 111 -8.75 14.35 -28.53
CA SER A 111 -8.51 15.74 -28.11
C SER A 111 -7.16 16.28 -28.60
N ASP A 112 -6.08 15.51 -28.46
CA ASP A 112 -4.76 15.95 -28.89
C ASP A 112 -4.67 16.04 -30.43
N MET A 113 -5.39 15.18 -31.15
CA MET A 113 -5.46 15.25 -32.60
C MET A 113 -6.18 16.52 -33.09
N LEU A 114 -7.24 16.96 -32.39
CA LEU A 114 -7.90 18.25 -32.66
C LEU A 114 -6.93 19.42 -32.46
N LYS A 115 -6.17 19.44 -31.36
CA LYS A 115 -5.17 20.50 -31.11
C LYS A 115 -4.09 20.55 -32.19
N VAL A 116 -3.64 19.39 -32.67
CA VAL A 116 -2.67 19.32 -33.77
C VAL A 116 -3.27 19.90 -35.05
N GLN A 117 -4.53 19.59 -35.35
CA GLN A 117 -5.23 20.13 -36.51
C GLN A 117 -5.40 21.66 -36.41
N ASP A 118 -5.78 22.18 -35.24
CA ASP A 118 -5.86 23.62 -34.98
C ASP A 118 -4.49 24.30 -35.17
N ASN A 119 -3.42 23.71 -34.65
CA ASN A 119 -2.05 24.23 -34.86
C ASN A 119 -1.64 24.22 -36.32
N CYS A 120 -1.97 23.16 -37.08
CA CYS A 120 -1.68 23.07 -38.51
C CYS A 120 -2.44 24.15 -39.30
N THR A 121 -3.71 24.36 -39.00
CA THR A 121 -4.52 25.40 -39.67
C THR A 121 -4.00 26.81 -39.33
N GLN A 122 -3.65 27.06 -38.06
CA GLN A 122 -3.05 28.33 -37.64
C GLN A 122 -1.69 28.57 -38.32
N PHE A 123 -0.84 27.54 -38.41
CA PHE A 123 0.43 27.63 -39.13
C PHE A 123 0.23 27.94 -40.60
N GLN A 124 -0.74 27.30 -41.26
CA GLN A 124 -1.06 27.56 -42.66
C GLN A 124 -1.60 28.98 -42.87
N GLN A 125 -2.43 29.48 -41.95
CA GLN A 125 -2.90 30.87 -41.97
C GLN A 125 -1.76 31.86 -41.76
N ASN A 126 -0.88 31.63 -40.79
CA ASN A 126 0.29 32.48 -40.55
C ASN A 126 1.23 32.49 -41.76
N MET A 127 1.51 31.31 -42.33
CA MET A 127 2.28 31.21 -43.56
C MET A 127 1.62 32.01 -44.69
N ASN A 128 0.32 31.87 -44.90
CA ASN A 128 -0.39 32.65 -45.92
C ASN A 128 -0.34 34.16 -45.64
N ASN A 129 -0.51 34.59 -44.39
CA ASN A 129 -0.52 36.00 -44.00
C ASN A 129 0.86 36.65 -44.14
N GLU A 130 1.93 35.92 -43.87
CA GLU A 130 3.30 36.43 -43.98
C GLU A 130 3.85 36.30 -45.41
N LEU A 131 3.64 35.17 -46.11
CA LEU A 131 4.20 34.95 -47.45
C LEU A 131 3.38 35.54 -48.60
N ASN A 132 2.05 35.63 -48.50
CA ASN A 132 1.26 36.19 -49.61
C ASN A 132 1.57 37.66 -49.92
N PRO A 133 1.81 38.53 -48.92
CA PRO A 133 2.32 39.88 -49.18
C PRO A 133 3.62 39.87 -49.98
N PHE A 134 4.60 39.03 -49.60
CA PHE A 134 5.85 38.93 -50.35
C PHE A 134 5.66 38.34 -51.75
N LYS A 135 4.80 37.33 -51.94
CA LYS A 135 4.48 36.82 -53.28
C LYS A 135 3.89 37.90 -54.18
N PHE A 136 2.97 38.70 -53.64
CA PHE A 136 2.33 39.78 -54.38
C PHE A 136 3.31 40.94 -54.69
N THR A 137 4.15 41.32 -53.73
CA THR A 137 5.23 42.32 -53.89
C THR A 137 6.30 41.84 -54.89
N ILE A 138 6.73 40.57 -54.82
CA ILE A 138 7.73 40.01 -55.75
C ILE A 138 7.17 39.91 -57.18
N GLN A 139 5.90 39.57 -57.34
CA GLN A 139 5.28 39.46 -58.67
C GLN A 139 4.95 40.83 -59.31
N ASN A 140 4.67 41.87 -58.51
CA ASN A 140 4.15 43.14 -59.03
C ASN A 140 5.10 44.35 -58.88
N GLU A 141 6.03 44.37 -57.92
CA GLU A 141 6.78 45.60 -57.55
C GLU A 141 8.29 45.56 -57.84
N LEU A 142 8.85 44.42 -58.27
CA LEU A 142 10.25 44.32 -58.67
C LEU A 142 10.65 45.25 -59.86
N PRO A 143 9.76 45.68 -60.76
CA PRO A 143 10.09 46.71 -61.75
C PRO A 143 10.01 48.16 -61.25
N THR A 144 9.59 48.44 -60.00
CA THR A 144 9.19 49.80 -59.56
C THR A 144 9.84 50.29 -58.26
N LEU A 145 11.07 49.91 -57.96
CA LEU A 145 11.80 50.58 -56.86
C LEU A 145 12.11 52.03 -57.23
N ASN A 146 11.49 52.98 -56.53
CA ASN A 146 11.77 54.40 -56.67
C ASN A 146 13.19 54.71 -56.16
N HIS A 147 13.87 55.65 -56.80
CA HIS A 147 15.22 56.12 -56.43
C HIS A 147 15.39 56.41 -54.93
N ASN A 148 14.34 56.86 -54.23
CA ASN A 148 14.39 57.14 -52.80
C ASN A 148 14.49 55.87 -51.94
N GLU A 149 13.78 54.80 -52.31
CA GLU A 149 13.81 53.50 -51.64
C GLU A 149 15.13 52.79 -51.90
N LEU A 150 15.65 52.91 -53.13
CA LEU A 150 16.97 52.42 -53.51
C LEU A 150 18.07 53.11 -52.67
N ASN A 151 17.95 54.43 -52.44
CA ASN A 151 18.88 55.17 -51.59
C ASN A 151 18.75 54.80 -50.10
N GLN A 152 17.56 54.45 -49.60
CA GLN A 152 17.41 53.94 -48.23
C GLN A 152 18.04 52.56 -48.06
N LEU A 153 17.89 51.67 -49.05
CA LEU A 153 18.56 50.37 -49.10
C LEU A 153 20.09 50.54 -49.12
N VAL A 154 20.61 51.43 -49.96
CA VAL A 154 22.05 51.73 -50.01
C VAL A 154 22.55 52.27 -48.66
N LYS A 155 21.81 53.17 -48.01
CA LYS A 155 22.16 53.66 -46.66
C LYS A 155 22.16 52.54 -45.63
N PHE A 156 21.16 51.66 -45.65
CA PHE A 156 21.10 50.51 -44.74
C PHE A 156 22.32 49.58 -44.91
N TYR A 157 22.71 49.26 -46.15
CA TYR A 157 23.90 48.44 -46.42
C TYR A 157 25.22 49.15 -46.06
N GLN A 158 25.30 50.47 -46.23
CA GLN A 158 26.45 51.26 -45.79
C GLN A 158 26.56 51.35 -44.26
N GLU A 159 25.43 51.31 -43.54
CA GLU A 159 25.38 51.33 -42.08
C GLU A 159 25.41 49.94 -41.44
N ALA A 160 25.26 48.87 -42.23
CA ALA A 160 25.31 47.48 -41.76
C ALA A 160 26.52 47.15 -40.87
N PRO A 161 27.75 47.65 -41.11
CA PRO A 161 28.88 47.43 -40.20
C PRO A 161 28.68 48.06 -38.82
N LYS A 162 28.04 49.24 -38.75
CA LYS A 162 27.72 49.90 -37.48
C LYS A 162 26.63 49.13 -36.74
N ILE A 163 25.59 48.70 -37.44
CA ILE A 163 24.51 47.87 -36.89
C ILE A 163 25.08 46.58 -36.31
N HIS A 164 25.95 45.89 -37.06
CA HIS A 164 26.60 44.67 -36.59
C HIS A 164 27.46 44.91 -35.33
N LYS A 165 28.22 46.00 -35.28
CA LYS A 165 28.99 46.40 -34.09
C LYS A 165 28.10 46.66 -32.87
N HIS A 166 26.95 47.31 -33.05
CA HIS A 166 25.98 47.52 -31.97
C HIS A 166 25.39 46.22 -31.46
N TYR A 167 25.04 45.29 -32.36
CA TYR A 167 24.55 43.96 -32.00
C TYR A 167 25.60 43.13 -31.25
N SER A 168 26.86 43.18 -31.67
CA SER A 168 27.96 42.50 -30.98
C SER A 168 28.11 43.02 -29.55
N LYS A 169 28.10 44.34 -29.36
CA LYS A 169 28.19 44.96 -28.04
C LYS A 169 26.98 44.64 -27.15
N ALA A 170 25.77 44.63 -27.72
CA ALA A 170 24.58 44.22 -26.99
C ALA A 170 24.65 42.75 -26.54
N THR A 171 25.23 41.88 -27.38
CA THR A 171 25.44 40.46 -27.05
C THR A 171 26.43 40.28 -25.91
N GLU A 172 27.54 41.03 -25.91
CA GLU A 172 28.51 41.04 -24.80
C GLU A 172 27.86 41.46 -23.47
N LEU A 173 27.11 42.56 -23.47
CA LEU A 173 26.39 43.05 -22.28
C LEU A 173 25.38 42.01 -21.74
N LEU A 174 24.69 41.31 -22.65
CA LEU A 174 23.76 40.24 -22.28
C LEU A 174 24.47 39.07 -21.59
N GLN A 175 25.65 38.68 -22.07
CA GLN A 175 26.43 37.59 -21.47
C GLN A 175 26.95 37.97 -20.08
N ASP A 176 27.43 39.20 -19.91
CA ASP A 176 27.89 39.71 -18.62
C ASP A 176 26.77 39.71 -17.58
N GLU A 177 25.58 40.22 -17.92
CA GLU A 177 24.43 40.21 -17.02
C GLU A 177 23.97 38.78 -16.70
N LYS A 178 23.96 37.88 -17.69
CA LYS A 178 23.66 36.46 -17.47
C LYS A 178 24.63 35.81 -16.47
N GLN A 179 25.91 36.15 -16.54
CA GLN A 179 26.93 35.63 -15.61
C GLN A 179 26.72 36.19 -14.19
N LYS A 180 26.41 37.49 -14.04
CA LYS A 180 26.08 38.10 -12.75
C LYS A 180 24.85 37.45 -12.12
N VAL A 181 23.79 37.19 -12.89
CA VAL A 181 22.58 36.49 -12.42
C VAL A 181 22.92 35.08 -11.94
N LYS A 182 23.76 34.34 -12.68
CA LYS A 182 24.21 32.99 -12.29
C LYS A 182 24.97 33.01 -10.96
N GLN A 183 25.87 33.96 -10.77
CA GLN A 183 26.61 34.12 -9.51
C GLN A 183 25.69 34.48 -8.34
N LYS A 184 24.75 35.42 -8.54
CA LYS A 184 23.73 35.77 -7.52
C LYS A 184 22.90 34.55 -7.13
N LYS A 185 22.41 33.78 -8.12
CA LYS A 185 21.66 32.54 -7.88
C LYS A 185 22.46 31.55 -7.01
N GLN A 186 23.73 31.32 -7.33
CA GLN A 186 24.57 30.42 -6.55
C GLN A 186 24.77 30.92 -5.11
N LYS A 187 24.94 32.24 -4.91
CA LYS A 187 25.05 32.85 -3.58
C LYS A 187 23.78 32.62 -2.75
N TYR A 188 22.59 32.78 -3.35
CA TYR A 188 21.32 32.52 -2.65
C TYR A 188 21.11 31.04 -2.34
N LEU A 189 21.46 30.13 -3.25
CA LEU A 189 21.40 28.69 -3.00
C LEU A 189 22.32 28.26 -1.86
N ASN A 190 23.54 28.81 -1.81
CA ASN A 190 24.47 28.53 -0.71
C ASN A 190 23.91 29.04 0.62
N LYS A 191 23.34 30.26 0.66
CA LYS A 191 22.68 30.79 1.87
C LYS A 191 21.52 29.89 2.31
N MET A 192 20.67 29.46 1.38
CA MET A 192 19.55 28.56 1.68
C MET A 192 20.04 27.23 2.24
N ARG A 193 21.10 26.65 1.66
CA ARG A 193 21.74 25.43 2.17
C ARG A 193 22.24 25.62 3.60
N SER A 194 22.92 26.73 3.89
CA SER A 194 23.40 27.04 5.24
C SER A 194 22.26 27.19 6.25
N ILE A 195 21.17 27.89 5.87
CA ILE A 195 19.97 28.02 6.73
C ILE A 195 19.38 26.63 7.00
N MET A 196 19.22 25.80 5.97
CA MET A 196 18.67 24.45 6.13
C MET A 196 19.55 23.56 7.01
N GLN A 197 20.88 23.66 6.89
CA GLN A 197 21.81 22.96 7.78
C GLN A 197 21.68 23.42 9.23
N LEU A 198 21.49 24.73 9.45
CA LEU A 198 21.30 25.29 10.78
C LEU A 198 19.99 24.78 11.40
N LEU A 199 18.89 24.82 10.64
CA LEU A 199 17.59 24.29 11.09
C LEU A 199 17.64 22.79 11.40
N LEU A 200 18.33 22.00 10.55
CA LEU A 200 18.50 20.57 10.79
C LEU A 200 19.35 20.29 12.04
N LYS A 201 20.37 21.13 12.30
CA LYS A 201 21.18 21.04 13.51
C LYS A 201 20.32 21.38 14.74
N GLU A 202 19.60 22.48 14.72
CA GLU A 202 18.70 22.88 15.82
C GLU A 202 17.64 21.80 16.09
N PHE A 203 17.06 21.20 15.04
CA PHE A 203 16.12 20.10 15.18
C PHE A 203 16.75 18.86 15.85
N ASN A 204 17.96 18.47 15.45
CA ASN A 204 18.67 17.35 16.07
C ASN A 204 19.07 17.64 17.52
N ASP A 205 19.50 18.87 17.81
CA ASP A 205 19.83 19.31 19.18
C ASP A 205 18.59 19.25 20.08
N LEU A 206 17.40 19.65 19.58
CA LEU A 206 16.10 19.51 20.25
C LEU A 206 15.67 18.06 20.49
N MET A 207 15.93 17.16 19.53
CA MET A 207 15.60 15.73 19.67
C MET A 207 16.53 14.99 20.62
N THR A 208 17.79 15.44 20.73
CA THR A 208 18.78 14.83 21.63
C THR A 208 18.68 15.35 23.06
N THR A 209 18.30 16.62 23.26
CA THR A 209 18.07 17.19 24.61
C THR A 209 16.81 16.68 25.32
N LYS A 210 15.80 16.17 24.61
CA LYS A 210 14.63 15.51 25.23
C LYS A 210 14.85 14.07 25.69
N ASN A 211 15.99 13.46 25.38
CA ASN A 211 16.29 12.06 25.75
C ASN A 211 17.25 11.91 26.94
N VAL A 212 17.55 12.99 27.67
CA VAL A 212 18.40 12.95 28.87
C VAL A 212 17.58 13.34 30.09
N GLN A 213 16.57 12.53 30.40
CA GLN A 213 16.00 12.37 31.74
C GLN A 213 14.98 11.23 31.68
N PHE A 214 15.43 10.02 32.04
CA PHE A 214 14.74 9.02 32.86
C PHE A 214 15.52 7.69 32.72
N ASP A 215 16.48 7.50 33.61
CA ASP A 215 16.73 6.18 34.19
C ASP A 215 15.44 5.76 34.91
N ASP A 216 14.84 4.63 34.55
CA ASP A 216 14.65 3.49 35.47
C ASP A 216 13.85 2.34 34.82
N CYS A 217 14.34 1.12 35.04
CA CYS A 217 13.64 -0.19 35.07
C CYS A 217 12.62 -0.58 33.97
N SER A 218 12.99 -1.53 33.11
CA SER A 218 12.40 -2.89 33.08
C SER A 218 12.88 -3.72 31.87
N GLU A 219 13.37 -4.93 32.17
CA GLU A 219 13.66 -6.01 31.23
C GLU A 219 12.35 -6.50 30.58
N TYR A 220 12.21 -6.43 29.26
CA TYR A 220 11.51 -7.43 28.43
C TYR A 220 11.95 -7.25 26.97
N GLU A 221 12.57 -8.29 26.41
CA GLU A 221 12.99 -8.35 25.00
C GLU A 221 11.79 -8.27 24.05
N THR A 222 11.82 -7.31 23.13
CA THR A 222 11.02 -7.32 21.89
C THR A 222 11.93 -7.07 20.69
N PRO A 223 11.60 -7.58 19.48
CA PRO A 223 12.55 -7.64 18.38
C PRO A 223 12.97 -6.24 17.92
N GLN A 224 14.29 -6.01 17.91
CA GLN A 224 14.92 -4.77 17.47
C GLN A 224 14.38 -4.31 16.11
N LYS A 225 13.73 -3.13 16.08
CA LYS A 225 13.68 -2.34 14.84
C LYS A 225 15.11 -1.96 14.47
N GLN A 226 15.66 -2.60 13.44
CA GLN A 226 16.90 -2.14 12.83
C GLN A 226 16.70 -0.71 12.32
N ILE A 227 17.23 0.25 13.07
CA ILE A 227 17.37 1.63 12.61
C ILE A 227 18.42 1.62 11.51
N MET A 228 17.98 1.67 10.26
CA MET A 228 18.89 1.80 9.13
C MET A 228 19.48 3.21 9.13
N SER A 229 20.82 3.29 9.16
CA SER A 229 21.59 4.53 8.99
C SER A 229 21.13 5.31 7.74
N PRO A 230 21.00 6.65 7.80
CA PRO A 230 20.59 7.50 6.67
C PRO A 230 21.39 7.27 5.39
N ASN A 231 22.64 6.81 5.51
CA ASN A 231 23.53 6.54 4.37
C ASN A 231 23.12 5.32 3.53
N LYS A 232 22.36 4.36 4.09
CA LYS A 232 21.85 3.20 3.32
C LYS A 232 20.59 3.52 2.52
N MET A 233 19.80 4.51 2.95
CA MET A 233 18.56 4.91 2.28
C MET A 233 18.84 5.69 0.97
N ILE A 234 19.94 6.45 0.94
CA ILE A 234 20.37 7.23 -0.24
C ILE A 234 20.81 6.31 -1.38
N ASN A 235 21.51 5.21 -1.07
CA ASN A 235 21.99 4.25 -2.08
C ASN A 235 20.83 3.56 -2.82
N LEU A 236 19.73 3.23 -2.13
CA LEU A 236 18.57 2.58 -2.75
C LEU A 236 17.87 3.49 -3.77
N VAL A 237 17.78 4.78 -3.48
CA VAL A 237 17.16 5.80 -4.34
C VAL A 237 18.02 6.07 -5.59
N GLU A 238 19.35 5.98 -5.48
CA GLU A 238 20.26 6.13 -6.62
C GLU A 238 20.24 4.88 -7.54
N THR A 239 20.14 3.66 -7.00
CA THR A 239 19.96 2.46 -7.83
C THR A 239 18.63 2.41 -8.58
N ALA A 240 17.54 2.95 -8.00
CA ALA A 240 16.23 2.98 -8.66
C ALA A 240 16.13 4.04 -9.78
N ARG A 241 17.05 5.03 -9.82
CA ARG A 241 17.13 6.02 -10.90
C ARG A 241 18.00 5.58 -12.07
N SER A 242 18.92 4.63 -11.87
CA SER A 242 19.82 4.12 -12.92
C SER A 242 19.19 3.09 -13.86
N THR A 243 18.07 2.45 -13.47
CA THR A 243 17.46 1.34 -14.22
C THR A 243 16.35 1.72 -15.22
N ARG A 244 16.10 3.01 -15.48
CA ARG A 244 15.25 3.45 -16.61
C ARG A 244 16.01 3.49 -17.95
N ARG A 245 16.65 2.37 -18.31
CA ARG A 245 16.96 2.06 -19.71
C ARG A 245 16.29 0.74 -20.03
N PHE A 246 15.22 0.80 -20.82
CA PHE A 246 14.60 -0.39 -21.40
C PHE A 246 15.67 -1.19 -22.15
N PRO A 247 15.87 -2.49 -21.85
CA PRO A 247 16.73 -3.33 -22.66
C PRO A 247 16.00 -3.61 -23.97
N ILE A 248 16.23 -2.80 -24.98
CA ILE A 248 15.87 -3.13 -26.36
C ILE A 248 16.74 -4.31 -26.78
N SER A 249 16.11 -5.45 -27.09
CA SER A 249 16.82 -6.61 -27.62
C SER A 249 17.50 -6.25 -28.95
N GLN A 250 18.69 -6.80 -29.21
CA GLN A 250 19.44 -6.47 -30.44
C GLN A 250 18.63 -6.77 -31.73
N SER A 251 17.66 -7.67 -31.68
CA SER A 251 16.73 -7.96 -32.78
C SER A 251 15.78 -6.78 -33.08
N GLN A 252 15.31 -6.05 -32.07
CA GLN A 252 14.44 -4.88 -32.27
C GLN A 252 15.18 -3.67 -32.86
N LYS A 253 16.49 -3.56 -32.62
CA LYS A 253 17.33 -2.49 -33.19
C LYS A 253 17.51 -2.60 -34.71
N LYS A 254 17.55 -3.81 -35.26
CA LYS A 254 17.65 -4.04 -36.72
C LYS A 254 16.37 -3.66 -37.47
N TYR A 255 15.20 -3.90 -36.88
CA TYR A 255 13.92 -3.52 -37.50
C TYR A 255 13.74 -2.01 -37.61
N PHE A 256 14.12 -1.26 -36.57
CA PHE A 256 14.04 0.21 -36.58
C PHE A 256 14.94 0.87 -37.62
N LEU A 257 16.17 0.36 -37.82
CA LEU A 257 17.07 0.90 -38.84
C LEU A 257 16.59 0.57 -40.27
N SER A 258 16.00 -0.61 -40.49
CA SER A 258 15.45 -0.97 -41.81
C SER A 258 14.21 -0.15 -42.20
N ALA A 259 13.41 0.27 -41.22
CA ALA A 259 12.22 1.09 -41.44
C ALA A 259 12.54 2.56 -41.75
N VAL A 260 13.69 3.07 -41.29
CA VAL A 260 14.16 4.43 -41.58
C VAL A 260 14.82 4.50 -42.97
N SER A 261 15.52 3.44 -43.40
CA SER A 261 16.14 3.40 -44.73
C SER A 261 15.14 3.21 -45.89
N LYS A 262 13.96 2.63 -45.66
CA LYS A 262 12.91 2.48 -46.70
C LYS A 262 12.09 3.75 -47.00
N LYS A 263 12.34 4.86 -46.31
CA LYS A 263 11.68 6.16 -46.57
C LYS A 263 12.59 7.19 -47.26
N LEU A 264 13.76 6.75 -47.72
CA LEU A 264 14.75 7.59 -48.40
C LEU A 264 15.10 7.09 -49.81
N ASP A 265 14.36 6.11 -50.34
CA ASP A 265 14.33 5.74 -51.77
C ASP A 265 12.96 6.09 -52.37
#